data_AF-A0A2V7M001-F1
#
_entry.id   AF-A0A2V7M001-F1
#
_cell.length_a   1.000
_cell.length_b   1.000
_cell.length_c   1.000
_cell.angle_alpha   90.00
_cell.angle_beta   90.00
_cell.angle_gamma   90.00
#
_symmetry.space_group_name_H-M   'P 1'
#
loop_
_entity.id
_entity.type
_entity.pdbx_description
1 polymer ?
#
loop_
_entity_poly.entity_id
_entity_poly.type
_entity_poly.pdbx_seq_one_letter_code
_entity_poly.pdbx_strand_id
1 'polypeptide(L)'
;MALTSEVKAGLATAAATLAVGILTLNQALVGVFYDDGLYAGLATALATGHGYVHPNLPGMPGAVHYPPLYPALLTPFFGVLSVHGAAIAGKVLNALLNAGAAGLIAWHATKTQVLGPPPPCRAGSRVLWCLRPRSRYRCWQRRVCCLPNRS
;
A
#
# COMPACT_ATOMS: atom_id res chain seq x y z
N MET A 1 -19.76 -12.59 13.76
CA MET A 1 -18.35 -12.49 14.19
C MET A 1 -17.95 -11.03 14.22
N ALA A 2 -17.55 -10.50 15.36
CA ALA A 2 -17.05 -9.12 15.44
C ALA A 2 -15.64 -9.06 14.81
N LEU A 3 -15.41 -8.14 13.89
CA LEU A 3 -14.08 -7.90 13.33
C LEU A 3 -13.12 -7.41 14.43
N THR A 4 -11.94 -8.02 14.53
CA THR A 4 -10.90 -7.60 15.48
C THR A 4 -10.33 -6.23 15.09
N SER A 5 -9.71 -5.52 16.05
CA SER A 5 -9.18 -4.18 15.80
C SER A 5 -8.07 -4.15 14.75
N GLU A 6 -7.27 -5.22 14.65
CA GLU A 6 -6.19 -5.33 13.66
C GLU A 6 -6.78 -5.44 12.24
N VAL A 7 -7.83 -6.26 12.08
CA VAL A 7 -8.50 -6.42 10.78
C VAL A 7 -9.19 -5.13 10.37
N LYS A 8 -9.82 -4.40 11.30
CA LYS A 8 -10.41 -3.07 11.03
C LYS A 8 -9.34 -2.08 10.55
N ALA A 9 -8.18 -2.05 11.18
CA ALA A 9 -7.08 -1.16 10.78
C ALA A 9 -6.57 -1.49 9.37
N GLY A 10 -6.38 -2.78 9.07
CA GLY A 10 -6.01 -3.24 7.73
C GLY A 10 -7.03 -2.85 6.66
N LEU A 11 -8.32 -3.11 6.90
CA LEU A 11 -9.37 -2.76 5.94
C LEU A 11 -9.53 -1.25 5.76
N ALA A 12 -9.44 -0.46 6.83
CA ALA A 12 -9.56 0.99 6.76
C ALA A 12 -8.44 1.61 5.92
N THR A 13 -7.20 1.14 6.11
CA THR A 13 -6.04 1.62 5.33
C THR A 13 -6.10 1.15 3.88
N ALA A 14 -6.53 -0.09 3.62
CA ALA A 14 -6.77 -0.57 2.25
C ALA A 14 -7.83 0.27 1.53
N ALA A 15 -8.98 0.50 2.18
CA ALA A 15 -10.07 1.29 1.62
C ALA A 15 -9.65 2.74 1.34
N ALA A 16 -8.94 3.38 2.28
CA ALA A 16 -8.42 4.73 2.09
C ALA A 16 -7.43 4.79 0.92
N THR A 17 -6.50 3.83 0.83
CA THR A 17 -5.51 3.75 -0.26
C THR A 17 -6.20 3.51 -1.60
N LEU A 18 -7.22 2.64 -1.65
CA LEU A 18 -8.01 2.38 -2.84
C LEU A 18 -8.78 3.64 -3.28
N ALA A 19 -9.41 4.35 -2.35
CA ALA A 19 -10.13 5.58 -2.65
C ALA A 19 -9.19 6.64 -3.25
N VAL A 20 -8.01 6.84 -2.66
CA VAL A 20 -6.99 7.73 -3.22
C VAL A 20 -6.52 7.25 -4.59
N GLY A 21 -6.31 5.94 -4.76
CA GLY A 21 -5.97 5.35 -6.06
C GLY A 21 -7.02 5.67 -7.12
N ILE A 22 -8.30 5.45 -6.84
CA ILE A 22 -9.42 5.77 -7.74
C ILE A 22 -9.50 7.26 -8.04
N LEU A 23 -9.31 8.13 -7.05
CA LEU A 23 -9.35 9.59 -7.25
C LEU A 23 -8.18 10.13 -8.06
N THR A 24 -7.06 9.41 -8.10
CA THR A 24 -5.85 9.79 -8.83
C THR A 24 -5.72 9.09 -10.18
N LEU A 25 -6.69 8.26 -10.56
CA LEU A 25 -6.75 7.65 -11.90
C LEU A 25 -6.82 8.76 -12.96
N ASN A 26 -5.82 8.76 -13.83
CA ASN A 26 -5.71 9.70 -14.94
C ASN A 26 -5.86 8.99 -16.29
N GLN A 27 -6.22 9.77 -17.30
CA GLN A 27 -6.34 9.32 -18.69
C GLN A 27 -5.06 9.56 -19.50
N ALA A 28 -3.90 9.73 -18.83
CA ALA A 28 -2.63 9.87 -19.53
C ALA A 28 -2.34 8.62 -20.37
N LEU A 29 -1.79 8.84 -21.56
CA LEU A 29 -1.39 7.79 -22.49
C LEU A 29 -0.33 6.88 -21.86
N VAL A 30 -0.37 5.60 -22.24
CA VAL A 30 0.73 4.67 -21.97
C VAL A 30 1.99 5.14 -22.67
N GLY A 31 3.11 5.11 -21.97
CA GLY A 31 4.40 5.64 -22.41
C GLY A 31 4.68 7.07 -21.97
N VAL A 32 3.71 7.77 -21.37
CA VAL A 32 3.95 9.09 -20.77
C VAL A 32 4.87 8.96 -19.55
N PHE A 33 4.70 7.89 -18.78
CA PHE A 33 5.60 7.55 -17.69
C PHE A 33 6.54 6.44 -18.17
N TYR A 34 7.85 6.64 -18.04
CA TYR A 34 8.84 5.72 -18.61
C TYR A 34 8.55 4.23 -18.30
N ASP A 35 8.22 3.93 -17.04
CA ASP A 35 7.93 2.57 -16.60
C ASP A 35 6.62 2.00 -17.15
N ASP A 36 5.57 2.84 -17.34
CA ASP A 36 4.28 2.34 -17.82
C ASP A 36 4.36 1.87 -19.28
N GLY A 37 5.14 2.56 -20.11
CA GLY A 37 5.42 2.20 -21.49
C GLY A 37 6.27 0.94 -21.57
N LEU A 38 7.27 0.79 -20.70
CA LEU A 38 8.11 -0.40 -20.65
C LEU A 38 7.32 -1.64 -20.27
N TYR A 39 6.55 -1.58 -19.18
CA TYR A 39 5.77 -2.73 -18.74
C TYR A 39 4.64 -3.07 -19.71
N ALA A 40 4.02 -2.06 -20.33
CA ALA A 40 3.05 -2.29 -21.41
C ALA A 40 3.70 -2.95 -22.63
N GLY A 41 4.86 -2.47 -23.07
CA GLY A 41 5.60 -3.06 -24.19
C GLY A 41 6.00 -4.51 -23.95
N LEU A 42 6.41 -4.84 -22.72
CA LEU A 42 6.71 -6.22 -22.31
C LEU A 42 5.46 -7.10 -22.29
N ALA A 43 4.35 -6.58 -21.76
CA ALA A 43 3.07 -7.30 -21.76
C ALA A 43 2.57 -7.57 -23.19
N THR A 44 2.71 -6.58 -24.09
CA THR A 44 2.38 -6.74 -25.51
C THR A 44 3.29 -7.77 -26.18
N ALA A 45 4.61 -7.73 -25.94
CA ALA A 45 5.54 -8.72 -26.50
C ALA A 45 5.25 -10.15 -26.02
N LEU A 46 4.84 -10.31 -24.75
CA LEU A 46 4.36 -11.58 -24.23
C LEU A 46 3.06 -12.02 -24.89
N ALA A 47 2.11 -11.10 -25.06
CA ALA A 47 0.82 -11.37 -25.66
C ALA A 47 0.92 -11.77 -27.14
N THR A 48 1.87 -11.19 -27.88
CA THR A 48 2.12 -11.50 -29.30
C THR A 48 3.05 -12.67 -29.53
N GLY A 49 3.62 -13.26 -28.47
CA GLY A 49 4.52 -14.42 -28.57
C GLY A 49 5.97 -14.10 -28.92
N HIS A 50 6.39 -12.83 -28.84
CA HIS A 50 7.78 -12.41 -29.04
C HIS A 50 8.68 -12.75 -27.84
N GLY A 51 8.08 -13.14 -26.71
CA GLY A 51 8.80 -13.48 -25.48
C GLY A 51 9.12 -12.25 -24.62
N TYR A 52 9.95 -12.43 -23.59
CA TYR A 52 10.29 -11.39 -22.61
C TYR A 52 11.40 -10.47 -23.11
N VAL A 53 11.08 -9.73 -24.18
CA VAL A 53 12.01 -8.86 -24.92
C VAL A 53 11.47 -7.44 -25.00
N HIS A 54 12.34 -6.47 -25.26
CA HIS A 54 11.95 -5.11 -25.59
C HIS A 54 11.72 -4.98 -27.11
N PRO A 55 10.47 -5.04 -27.61
CA PRO A 55 10.20 -4.99 -29.05
C PRO A 55 10.57 -3.64 -29.68
N ASN A 56 10.66 -2.58 -28.87
CA ASN A 56 10.95 -1.22 -29.32
C ASN A 56 12.45 -0.96 -29.56
N LEU A 57 13.33 -1.91 -29.21
CA LEU A 57 14.78 -1.77 -29.33
C LEU A 57 15.32 -2.66 -30.47
N PRO A 58 16.32 -2.19 -31.23
CA PRO A 58 16.93 -2.98 -32.29
C PRO A 58 17.53 -4.27 -31.70
N GLY A 59 17.27 -5.39 -32.37
CA GLY A 59 17.72 -6.71 -31.92
C GLY A 59 16.87 -7.35 -30.81
N MET A 60 15.77 -6.73 -30.38
CA MET A 60 14.84 -7.25 -29.37
C MET A 60 15.56 -7.85 -28.14
N PRO A 61 16.37 -7.07 -27.42
CA PRO A 61 17.10 -7.55 -26.27
C PRO A 61 16.14 -8.04 -25.16
N GLY A 62 16.54 -9.09 -24.46
CA GLY A 62 15.80 -9.63 -23.32
C GLY A 62 15.69 -8.61 -22.18
N ALA A 63 14.51 -8.50 -21.59
CA ALA A 63 14.19 -7.52 -20.57
C ALA A 63 14.60 -7.93 -19.15
N VAL A 64 15.80 -8.51 -18.99
CA VAL A 64 16.26 -9.19 -17.75
C VAL A 64 16.34 -8.28 -16.52
N HIS A 65 16.36 -6.96 -16.71
CA HIS A 65 16.38 -6.00 -15.62
C HIS A 65 15.02 -5.84 -14.93
N TYR A 66 13.92 -6.13 -15.63
CA TYR A 66 12.56 -5.90 -15.14
C TYR A 66 11.99 -7.16 -14.47
N PRO A 67 11.20 -7.04 -13.39
CA PRO A 67 10.54 -8.18 -12.78
C PRO A 67 9.52 -8.79 -13.76
N PRO A 68 9.57 -10.10 -14.06
CA PRO A 68 8.71 -10.71 -15.07
C PRO A 68 7.25 -10.87 -14.63
N LEU A 69 6.99 -10.92 -13.32
CA LEU A 69 5.65 -11.16 -12.78
C LEU A 69 4.66 -10.07 -13.19
N TYR A 70 5.07 -8.80 -13.15
CA TYR A 70 4.15 -7.70 -13.42
C TYR A 70 3.72 -7.63 -14.90
N PRO A 71 4.63 -7.69 -15.89
CA PRO A 71 4.27 -7.88 -17.30
C PRO A 71 3.40 -9.11 -17.55
N ALA A 72 3.70 -10.24 -16.91
CA ALA A 72 2.91 -11.46 -17.07
C ALA A 72 1.46 -11.29 -16.61
N LEU A 73 1.23 -10.56 -15.51
CA LEU A 73 -0.11 -10.18 -15.06
C LEU A 73 -0.80 -9.22 -16.02
N LEU A 74 -0.03 -8.36 -16.70
CA LEU A 74 -0.56 -7.39 -17.67
C LEU A 74 -0.89 -8.01 -19.03
N THR A 75 -0.19 -9.07 -19.44
CA THR A 75 -0.35 -9.78 -20.71
C THR A 75 -1.80 -10.02 -21.14
N PRO A 76 -2.71 -10.59 -20.33
CA PRO A 76 -4.09 -10.81 -20.76
C PRO A 76 -4.83 -9.52 -21.10
N PHE A 77 -4.53 -8.40 -20.44
CA PHE A 77 -5.17 -7.12 -20.77
C PHE A 77 -4.68 -6.59 -22.11
N PHE A 78 -3.37 -6.63 -22.36
CA PHE A 78 -2.78 -6.15 -23.61
C PHE A 78 -3.01 -7.10 -24.80
N GLY A 79 -3.36 -8.36 -24.55
CA GLY A 79 -3.74 -9.32 -25.59
C GLY A 79 -5.21 -9.27 -26.01
N VAL A 80 -6.11 -8.76 -25.15
CA VAL A 80 -7.58 -8.81 -25.38
C VAL A 80 -8.19 -7.42 -25.52
N LEU A 81 -7.70 -6.42 -24.79
CA LEU A 81 -8.25 -5.07 -24.78
C LEU A 81 -7.51 -4.16 -25.75
N SER A 82 -8.13 -3.04 -26.11
CA SER A 82 -7.40 -1.94 -26.76
C SER A 82 -6.29 -1.43 -25.85
N VAL A 83 -5.22 -0.85 -26.40
CA VAL A 83 -4.10 -0.30 -25.61
C VAL A 83 -4.59 0.66 -24.53
N HIS A 84 -5.58 1.51 -24.85
CA HIS A 84 -6.19 2.42 -23.88
C HIS A 84 -6.97 1.67 -22.79
N GLY A 85 -7.77 0.66 -23.14
CA GLY A 85 -8.48 -0.17 -22.15
C GLY A 85 -7.53 -0.95 -21.25
N ALA A 86 -6.47 -1.53 -21.81
CA ALA A 86 -5.41 -2.21 -21.08
C ALA A 86 -4.67 -1.26 -20.13
N ALA A 87 -4.44 -0.01 -20.54
CA ALA A 87 -3.85 1.03 -19.70
C ALA A 87 -4.69 1.32 -18.46
N ILE A 88 -5.99 1.53 -18.65
CA ILE A 88 -6.92 1.78 -17.54
C ILE A 88 -6.98 0.54 -16.63
N ALA A 89 -7.08 -0.66 -17.20
CA ALA A 89 -7.09 -1.90 -16.45
C ALA A 89 -5.80 -2.07 -15.61
N GLY A 90 -4.63 -1.78 -16.18
CA GLY A 90 -3.35 -1.80 -15.47
C GLY A 90 -3.28 -0.79 -14.32
N LYS A 91 -3.81 0.43 -14.51
CA LYS A 91 -3.91 1.45 -13.46
C LYS A 91 -4.85 1.00 -12.32
N VAL A 92 -5.99 0.40 -12.67
CA VAL A 92 -6.94 -0.18 -11.69
C VAL A 92 -6.27 -1.32 -10.92
N LEU A 93 -5.57 -2.21 -11.61
CA LEU A 93 -4.81 -3.30 -11.00
C LEU A 93 -3.77 -2.76 -10.01
N ASN A 94 -3.02 -1.72 -10.38
CA ASN A 94 -2.06 -1.06 -9.49
C ASN A 94 -2.72 -0.46 -8.25
N ALA A 95 -3.88 0.19 -8.40
CA ALA A 95 -4.64 0.73 -7.26
C ALA A 95 -5.08 -0.39 -6.30
N LEU A 96 -5.55 -1.52 -6.83
CA LEU A 96 -5.94 -2.69 -6.04
C LEU A 96 -4.75 -3.33 -5.32
N LEU A 97 -3.62 -3.50 -6.00
CA LEU A 97 -2.40 -4.07 -5.41
C LEU A 97 -1.85 -3.16 -4.31
N ASN A 98 -1.80 -1.85 -4.53
CA ASN A 98 -1.38 -0.87 -3.53
C ASN A 98 -2.31 -0.87 -2.30
N ALA A 99 -3.62 -0.94 -2.52
CA ALA A 99 -4.59 -1.04 -1.43
C ALA A 99 -4.42 -2.33 -0.61
N GLY A 100 -4.24 -3.46 -1.29
CA GLY A 100 -3.97 -4.75 -0.63
C GLY A 100 -2.66 -4.70 0.17
N ALA A 101 -1.59 -4.18 -0.42
CA ALA A 101 -0.30 -4.05 0.25
C ALA A 101 -0.39 -3.14 1.48
N ALA A 102 -0.98 -1.95 1.36
CA ALA A 102 -1.15 -1.02 2.48
C ALA A 102 -1.99 -1.64 3.61
N GLY A 103 -3.07 -2.34 3.27
CA GLY A 103 -3.92 -3.03 4.23
C GLY A 103 -3.19 -4.15 4.98
N LEU A 104 -2.44 -4.98 4.25
CA LEU A 104 -1.63 -6.06 4.83
C LEU A 104 -0.53 -5.51 5.74
N ILE A 105 0.14 -4.43 5.33
CA ILE A 105 1.17 -3.75 6.14
C ILE A 105 0.54 -3.23 7.44
N ALA A 106 -0.60 -2.54 7.36
CA ALA A 106 -1.26 -1.98 8.55
C ALA A 106 -1.80 -3.07 9.49
N TRP A 107 -2.38 -4.13 8.94
CA TRP A 107 -2.79 -5.30 9.72
C TRP A 107 -1.58 -5.95 10.41
N HIS A 108 -0.49 -6.18 9.68
CA HIS A 108 0.72 -6.78 10.23
C HIS A 108 1.33 -5.90 11.33
N ALA A 109 1.45 -4.59 11.10
CA ALA A 109 2.01 -3.65 12.07
C ALA A 109 1.18 -3.56 13.37
N THR A 110 -0.15 -3.62 13.27
CA THR A 110 -1.03 -3.61 14.45
C THR A 110 -1.01 -4.95 15.19
N LYS A 111 -0.97 -6.07 14.46
CA LYS A 111 -0.86 -7.42 15.05
C LYS A 111 0.46 -7.65 15.78
N THR A 112 1.56 -7.13 15.24
CA THR A 112 2.91 -7.28 15.81
C THR A 112 3.29 -6.18 16.79
N GLN A 113 2.44 -5.17 16.97
CA GLN A 113 2.70 -3.99 17.81
C GLN A 113 4.05 -3.31 17.49
N VAL A 114 4.46 -3.30 16.21
CA VAL A 114 5.72 -2.67 15.76
C VAL A 114 5.77 -1.20 16.16
N LEU A 115 4.64 -0.52 16.21
CA LEU A 115 4.51 0.89 16.62
C LEU A 115 4.44 1.08 18.15
N GLY A 116 4.54 0.01 18.94
CA GLY A 116 4.33 0.00 20.39
C GLY A 116 2.84 -0.05 20.78
N PRO A 117 2.55 -0.25 22.09
CA PRO A 117 1.18 -0.18 22.56
C PRO A 117 0.61 1.22 22.27
N PRO A 118 -0.66 1.32 21.85
CA PRO A 118 -1.28 2.63 21.63
C PRO A 118 -1.15 3.46 22.91
N PRO A 119 -0.85 4.77 22.79
CA PRO A 119 -0.76 5.62 23.97
C PRO A 119 -2.08 5.52 24.75
N PRO A 120 -2.03 5.45 26.09
CA PRO A 120 -3.19 5.18 26.93
C PRO A 120 -4.29 6.26 26.85
N CYS A 121 -4.04 7.37 26.16
CA CYS A 121 -4.93 8.51 26.08
C CYS A 121 -5.46 8.69 24.65
N ARG A 122 -6.39 7.84 24.24
CA ARG A 122 -7.33 8.15 23.14
C ARG A 122 -8.72 8.44 23.72
N ALA A 123 -8.77 9.48 24.57
CA ALA A 123 -9.97 10.22 24.96
C ALA A 123 -9.56 11.50 25.69
N GLY A 124 -9.59 12.65 25.01
CA GLY A 124 -9.84 13.98 25.57
C GLY A 124 -9.14 14.44 26.86
N SER A 125 -7.97 13.94 27.23
CA SER A 125 -7.33 14.30 28.50
C SER A 125 -6.05 15.10 28.27
N ARG A 126 -6.04 16.36 28.74
CA ARG A 126 -4.86 17.21 28.82
C ARG A 126 -3.75 16.43 29.52
N VAL A 127 -2.65 16.22 28.83
CA VAL A 127 -1.40 15.75 29.43
C VAL A 127 -0.88 16.88 30.31
N LEU A 128 -1.28 16.89 31.58
CA LEU A 128 -0.66 17.77 32.56
C LEU A 128 0.65 17.11 32.97
N TRP A 129 1.75 17.59 32.41
CA TRP A 129 3.10 17.26 32.88
C TRP A 129 3.25 17.76 34.32
N CYS A 130 3.07 16.86 35.30
CA CYS A 130 3.37 17.16 36.69
C CYS A 130 4.89 17.07 36.88
N LEU A 131 5.59 18.18 36.69
CA LEU A 131 6.99 18.33 37.09
C LEU A 131 7.04 18.39 38.62
N ARG A 132 7.12 17.23 39.29
CA ARG A 132 7.45 17.16 40.72
C ARG A 132 8.95 16.96 40.91
N PRO A 133 9.61 17.74 41.78
CA PRO A 133 11.06 17.66 41.97
C PRO A 133 11.45 16.35 42.64
N ARG A 134 12.50 15.72 42.11
CA ARG A 134 13.13 14.47 42.58
C ARG A 134 13.58 14.60 44.04
N SER A 135 12.93 13.87 44.94
CA SER A 135 13.51 13.44 46.21
C SER A 135 13.40 11.92 46.32
N ARG A 136 14.42 11.34 46.95
CA ARG A 136 14.95 10.00 46.70
C ARG A 136 14.04 8.87 47.23
N TYR A 137 14.22 7.70 46.62
CA TYR A 137 13.85 6.34 47.06
C TYR A 137 12.46 5.80 46.65
N ARG A 138 12.52 4.59 46.04
CA ARG A 138 11.49 3.55 45.78
C ARG A 138 10.81 3.51 44.41
N CYS A 139 11.03 2.35 43.77
CA CYS A 139 10.22 1.67 42.75
C CYS A 139 9.70 2.52 41.57
N TRP A 140 10.39 2.36 40.44
CA TRP A 140 9.85 2.64 39.11
C TRP A 140 8.63 1.76 38.81
N GLN A 141 7.44 2.17 39.27
CA GLN A 141 6.19 1.76 38.65
C GLN A 141 5.68 2.95 37.83
N ARG A 142 5.83 2.85 36.49
CA ARG A 142 5.07 3.67 35.54
C ARG A 142 3.59 3.28 35.66
N ARG A 143 2.88 3.80 36.67
CA ARG A 143 1.41 3.75 36.67
C ARG A 143 0.92 4.96 35.90
N VAL A 144 0.35 4.69 34.73
CA VAL A 144 -0.57 5.61 34.08
C VAL A 144 -1.84 5.58 34.93
N CYS A 145 -2.06 6.62 35.73
CA CYS A 145 -3.32 6.77 36.47
C CYS A 145 -4.39 7.27 35.49
N CYS A 146 -5.24 6.35 35.02
CA CYS A 146 -6.56 6.73 34.52
C CYS A 146 -7.40 7.16 35.73
N LEU A 147 -7.67 8.46 35.86
CA LEU A 147 -8.64 8.96 36.84
C LEU A 147 -10.04 8.53 36.40
N PRO A 148 -10.87 7.94 37.29
CA PRO A 148 -12.27 7.72 36.98
C PRO A 148 -12.98 9.07 36.86
N ASN A 149 -13.72 9.23 35.77
CA ASN A 149 -14.58 10.39 35.54
C ASN A 149 -15.65 10.42 36.65
N ARG A 150 -15.59 11.42 37.55
CA ARG A 150 -16.68 11.75 38.46
C ARG A 150 -17.34 13.03 37.97
N SER A 151 -18.53 12.87 37.40
CA SER A 151 -19.63 13.83 37.44
C SER A 151 -20.86 13.14 36.86
#